data_AF-A0A482RQ15-F1
#
_entry.id   AF-A0A482RQ15-F1
#
_cell.length_a   1.000
_cell.length_b   1.000
_cell.length_c   1.000
_cell.angle_alpha   90.00
_cell.angle_beta   90.00
_cell.angle_gamma   90.00
#
_symmetry.space_group_name_H-M   'P 1'
#
loop_
_entity.id
_entity.type
_entity.pdbx_description
1 polymer ?
#
loop_
_entity_poly.entity_id
_entity_poly.type
_entity_poly.pdbx_seq_one_letter_code
_entity_poly.pdbx_strand_id
1 'polypeptide(L)'
;MGSFHANVTEDAVAFAMGCAEAAATWPFMNAYWSNYEANEYGAAGPSPALRNFMSAQLAWARAGVASWKQAQLAKQASLPKMKSLRALGDKFWGGMAMLLSQFDGLVYYYNTFVPAAQRLDEIDLYMLNSVGDLEDLDQQFPNKVAGARFVGATAAARAELHASTSRRPATEVRASLLRDDMPLRDKMVDCSALIRLLPDLSDVLVGHTTWRMYYAMLRVYKMYQMPFTNAGWVSFSSSPGLLHSKVRNTCEVETVQAPAVASGLVFTCVRACVCVCMCARARACAG
;
A
#
# COMPACT_ATOMS: atom_id res chain seq x y z
N MET A 1 -25.67 2.07 -3.52
CA MET A 1 -24.80 2.96 -4.32
C MET A 1 -25.12 4.39 -3.94
N GLY A 2 -24.14 5.14 -3.40
CA GLY A 2 -24.33 6.57 -3.13
C GLY A 2 -24.54 7.30 -4.44
N SER A 3 -25.61 8.08 -4.56
CA SER A 3 -25.83 8.90 -5.75
C SER A 3 -24.82 10.06 -5.75
N PHE A 4 -23.90 10.05 -6.70
CA PHE A 4 -23.03 11.21 -6.94
C PHE A 4 -23.87 12.42 -7.35
N HIS A 5 -23.37 13.63 -7.07
CA HIS A 5 -23.89 14.82 -7.71
C HIS A 5 -23.90 14.60 -9.24
N ALA A 6 -24.96 15.02 -9.93
CA ALA A 6 -25.26 14.60 -11.30
C ALA A 6 -24.14 14.82 -12.33
N ASN A 7 -23.15 15.66 -11.99
CA ASN A 7 -22.03 16.07 -12.83
C ASN A 7 -20.67 15.47 -12.44
N VAL A 8 -20.60 14.55 -11.46
CA VAL A 8 -19.33 13.95 -11.03
C VAL A 8 -19.29 12.48 -11.45
N THR A 9 -18.25 12.11 -12.20
CA THR A 9 -18.01 10.73 -12.64
C THR A 9 -17.24 9.93 -11.60
N GLU A 10 -17.36 8.59 -11.62
CA GLU A 10 -16.61 7.71 -10.72
C GLU A 10 -15.09 7.92 -10.84
N ASP A 11 -14.57 8.07 -12.08
CA ASP A 11 -13.17 8.39 -12.37
C ASP A 11 -12.72 9.68 -11.67
N ALA A 12 -13.55 10.74 -11.72
CA ALA A 12 -13.23 12.03 -11.11
C ALA A 12 -13.19 11.94 -9.58
N VAL A 13 -14.05 11.12 -8.97
CA VAL A 13 -13.99 10.85 -7.54
C VAL A 13 -12.71 10.09 -7.20
N ALA A 14 -12.38 9.03 -7.95
CA ALA A 14 -11.15 8.28 -7.73
C ALA A 14 -9.91 9.18 -7.81
N PHE A 15 -9.85 10.03 -8.84
CA PHE A 15 -8.82 11.06 -8.99
C PHE A 15 -8.76 12.01 -7.80
N ALA A 16 -9.89 12.56 -7.35
CA ALA A 16 -9.93 13.44 -6.19
C ALA A 16 -9.45 12.75 -4.90
N MET A 17 -9.74 11.46 -4.70
CA MET A 17 -9.21 10.70 -3.57
C MET A 17 -7.68 10.62 -3.60
N GLY A 18 -7.09 10.39 -4.78
CA GLY A 18 -5.64 10.41 -4.97
C GLY A 18 -5.01 11.76 -4.63
N CYS A 19 -5.61 12.85 -5.12
CA CYS A 19 -5.18 14.20 -4.78
C CYS A 19 -5.24 14.46 -3.27
N ALA A 20 -6.32 14.05 -2.61
CA ALA A 20 -6.51 14.25 -1.19
C ALA A 20 -5.46 13.50 -0.36
N GLU A 21 -5.12 12.27 -0.75
CA GLU A 21 -4.06 11.50 -0.09
C GLU A 21 -2.69 12.16 -0.25
N ALA A 22 -2.33 12.55 -1.47
CA ALA A 22 -1.07 13.24 -1.72
C ALA A 22 -1.01 14.55 -0.93
N ALA A 23 -2.09 15.32 -0.90
CA ALA A 23 -2.18 16.55 -0.10
C ALA A 23 -1.89 16.32 1.38
N ALA A 24 -2.45 15.24 1.95
CA ALA A 24 -2.29 14.95 3.36
C ALA A 24 -0.94 14.31 3.70
N THR A 25 -0.27 13.65 2.75
CA THR A 25 0.85 12.75 3.07
C THR A 25 2.14 12.98 2.27
N TRP A 26 2.20 13.94 1.36
CA TRP A 26 3.35 14.14 0.48
C TRP A 26 4.72 14.23 1.19
N PRO A 27 4.90 14.89 2.37
CA PRO A 27 6.22 14.93 3.01
C PRO A 27 6.69 13.54 3.43
N PHE A 28 5.74 12.70 3.89
CA PHE A 28 6.01 11.34 4.30
C PHE A 28 6.16 10.39 3.11
N MET A 29 5.52 10.68 1.98
CA MET A 29 5.75 9.96 0.71
C MET A 29 7.20 10.16 0.24
N ASN A 30 7.67 11.41 0.25
CA ASN A 30 9.06 11.73 -0.07
C ASN A 30 10.02 11.00 0.88
N ALA A 31 9.81 11.14 2.20
CA ALA A 31 10.65 10.49 3.20
C ALA A 31 10.65 8.95 3.06
N TYR A 32 9.50 8.34 2.77
CA TYR A 32 9.40 6.90 2.55
C TYR A 32 10.21 6.47 1.32
N TRP A 33 10.04 7.15 0.19
CA TRP A 33 10.78 6.84 -1.03
C TRP A 33 12.27 7.06 -0.86
N SER A 34 12.71 8.19 -0.29
CA SER A 34 14.12 8.47 -0.07
C SER A 34 14.79 7.43 0.85
N ASN A 35 14.09 6.98 1.89
CA ASN A 35 14.58 5.90 2.74
C ASN A 35 14.68 4.59 1.96
N TYR A 36 13.66 4.24 1.19
CA TYR A 36 13.64 3.01 0.39
C TYR A 36 14.76 3.00 -0.65
N GLU A 37 14.85 4.06 -1.47
CA GLU A 37 15.84 4.20 -2.53
C GLU A 37 17.27 4.17 -1.99
N ALA A 38 17.56 4.91 -0.92
CA ALA A 38 18.90 4.94 -0.33
C ALA A 38 19.35 3.56 0.18
N ASN A 39 18.42 2.73 0.67
CA ASN A 39 18.75 1.42 1.25
C ASN A 39 18.74 0.28 0.21
N GLU A 40 17.87 0.35 -0.79
CA GLU A 40 17.78 -0.69 -1.83
C GLU A 40 18.74 -0.45 -3.00
N TYR A 41 18.89 0.82 -3.39
CA TYR A 41 19.60 1.22 -4.62
C TYR A 41 20.78 2.16 -4.37
N GLY A 42 20.85 2.79 -3.19
CA GLY A 42 21.90 3.75 -2.85
C GLY A 42 21.92 4.95 -3.78
N ALA A 43 23.09 5.57 -3.94
CA ALA A 43 23.25 6.77 -4.77
C ALA A 43 23.02 6.53 -6.28
N ALA A 44 23.04 5.27 -6.73
CA ALA A 44 22.86 4.93 -8.14
C ALA A 44 21.38 4.93 -8.57
N GLY A 45 20.45 4.78 -7.61
CA GLY A 45 19.03 4.63 -7.89
C GLY A 45 18.69 3.32 -8.63
N PRO A 46 17.40 3.10 -8.93
CA PRO A 46 16.95 1.90 -9.62
C PRO A 46 17.55 1.80 -11.03
N SER A 47 17.70 0.57 -11.55
CA SER A 47 18.32 0.38 -12.86
C SER A 47 17.52 1.03 -13.98
N PRO A 48 18.18 1.57 -15.03
CA PRO A 48 17.48 2.04 -16.23
C PRO A 48 16.60 0.94 -16.84
N ALA A 49 17.06 -0.31 -16.81
CA ALA A 49 16.28 -1.46 -17.28
C ALA A 49 15.00 -1.67 -16.46
N LEU A 50 15.08 -1.58 -15.13
CA LEU A 50 13.92 -1.65 -14.24
C LEU A 50 12.95 -0.49 -14.50
N ARG A 51 13.44 0.75 -14.55
CA ARG A 51 12.59 1.92 -14.86
C ARG A 51 11.90 1.78 -16.22
N ASN A 52 12.60 1.25 -17.23
CA ASN A 52 12.03 0.99 -18.55
C ASN A 52 10.93 -0.09 -18.50
N PHE A 53 11.16 -1.17 -17.75
CA PHE A 53 10.15 -2.21 -17.54
C PHE A 53 8.90 -1.64 -16.85
N MET A 54 9.08 -0.88 -15.77
CA MET A 54 7.98 -0.26 -15.03
C MET A 54 7.21 0.74 -15.90
N SER A 55 7.91 1.53 -16.71
CA SER A 55 7.30 2.46 -17.68
C SER A 55 6.48 1.72 -18.74
N ALA A 56 7.02 0.63 -19.29
CA ALA A 56 6.32 -0.18 -20.29
C ALA A 56 5.08 -0.87 -19.71
N GLN A 57 5.16 -1.37 -18.48
CA GLN A 57 4.04 -1.97 -17.77
C GLN A 57 2.93 -0.94 -17.54
N LEU A 58 3.26 0.26 -17.06
CA LEU A 58 2.27 1.31 -16.79
C LEU A 58 1.61 1.77 -18.09
N ALA A 59 2.40 1.92 -19.16
CA ALA A 59 1.88 2.25 -20.50
C ALA A 59 0.91 1.17 -21.01
N TRP A 60 1.24 -0.11 -20.82
CA TRP A 60 0.34 -1.22 -21.18
C TRP A 60 -0.97 -1.17 -20.40
N ALA A 61 -0.91 -0.94 -19.08
CA ALA A 61 -2.10 -0.84 -18.24
C ALA A 61 -3.00 0.34 -18.66
N ARG A 62 -2.39 1.51 -18.94
CA ARG A 62 -3.10 2.69 -19.45
C ARG A 62 -3.75 2.42 -20.81
N ALA A 63 -3.05 1.75 -21.73
CA ALA A 63 -3.59 1.39 -23.04
C ALA A 63 -4.81 0.45 -22.94
N GLY A 64 -4.75 -0.54 -22.04
CA GLY A 64 -5.87 -1.44 -21.76
C GLY A 64 -7.09 -0.71 -21.22
N VAL A 65 -6.91 0.17 -20.23
CA VAL A 65 -7.99 1.01 -19.69
C VAL A 65 -8.57 1.95 -20.75
N ALA A 66 -7.73 2.57 -21.58
CA ALA A 66 -8.18 3.46 -22.65
C ALA A 66 -9.04 2.72 -23.70
N SER A 67 -8.58 1.55 -24.16
CA SER A 67 -9.33 0.71 -25.09
C SER A 67 -10.67 0.29 -24.51
N TRP A 68 -10.68 -0.15 -23.25
CA TRP A 68 -11.91 -0.51 -22.55
C TRP A 68 -12.88 0.68 -22.43
N LYS A 69 -12.38 1.85 -22.05
CA LYS A 69 -13.20 3.06 -21.85
C LYS A 69 -13.84 3.51 -23.16
N GLN A 70 -13.12 3.46 -24.27
CA GLN A 70 -13.67 3.74 -25.60
C GLN A 70 -14.82 2.78 -25.95
N ALA A 71 -14.64 1.48 -25.69
CA ALA A 71 -15.68 0.48 -25.93
C ALA A 71 -16.94 0.73 -25.07
N GLN A 72 -16.78 1.14 -23.81
CA GLN A 72 -17.94 1.41 -22.94
C GLN A 72 -18.66 2.71 -23.29
N LEU A 73 -17.92 3.76 -23.68
CA LEU A 73 -18.53 5.02 -24.15
C LEU A 73 -19.39 4.81 -25.40
N ALA A 74 -18.93 3.96 -26.33
CA ALA A 74 -19.71 3.59 -27.51
C ALA A 74 -21.04 2.90 -27.15
N LYS A 75 -21.04 2.03 -26.13
CA LYS A 75 -22.27 1.41 -25.60
C LYS A 75 -23.14 2.39 -24.82
N GLN A 76 -22.54 3.32 -24.09
CA GLN A 76 -23.27 4.32 -23.31
C GLN A 76 -24.09 5.25 -24.22
N ALA A 77 -23.58 5.56 -25.42
CA ALA A 77 -24.28 6.37 -26.41
C ALA A 77 -25.65 5.77 -26.81
N SER A 78 -25.80 4.44 -26.80
CA SER A 78 -27.08 3.77 -27.05
C SER A 78 -27.92 3.56 -25.78
N LEU A 79 -27.37 3.84 -24.59
CA LEU A 79 -28.01 3.66 -23.28
C LEU A 79 -27.83 4.91 -22.39
N PRO A 80 -28.38 6.08 -22.76
CA PRO A 80 -28.08 7.37 -22.11
C PRO A 80 -28.50 7.45 -20.63
N LYS A 81 -29.35 6.52 -20.16
CA LYS A 81 -29.75 6.43 -18.74
C LYS A 81 -28.69 5.74 -17.87
N MET A 82 -27.77 4.96 -18.45
CA MET A 82 -26.66 4.32 -17.75
C MET A 82 -25.52 5.32 -17.61
N LYS A 83 -25.23 5.78 -16.38
CA LYS A 83 -24.16 6.75 -16.12
C LYS A 83 -22.81 6.12 -15.77
N SER A 84 -22.80 4.89 -15.25
CA SER A 84 -21.59 4.20 -14.82
C SER A 84 -21.00 3.36 -15.96
N LEU A 85 -19.80 3.73 -16.42
CA LEU A 85 -19.07 2.93 -17.42
C LEU A 85 -18.70 1.54 -16.90
N ARG A 86 -18.43 1.43 -15.59
CA ARG A 86 -18.13 0.15 -14.94
C ARG A 86 -19.33 -0.80 -14.92
N ALA A 87 -20.55 -0.26 -14.92
CA ALA A 87 -21.76 -1.08 -15.04
C ALA A 87 -22.00 -1.59 -16.47
N LEU A 88 -21.33 -1.03 -17.48
CA LEU A 88 -21.47 -1.39 -18.91
C LEU A 88 -20.38 -2.36 -19.41
N GLY A 89 -19.25 -2.44 -18.69
CA GLY A 89 -18.06 -3.19 -19.09
C GLY A 89 -17.72 -4.36 -18.17
N ASP A 90 -16.64 -5.06 -18.49
CA ASP A 90 -16.07 -6.04 -17.57
C ASP A 90 -15.58 -5.35 -16.28
N LYS A 91 -15.74 -6.07 -15.16
CA LYS A 91 -15.40 -5.56 -13.83
C LYS A 91 -13.89 -5.37 -13.65
N PHE A 92 -13.07 -6.09 -14.43
CA PHE A 92 -11.61 -6.04 -14.31
C PHE A 92 -11.07 -4.69 -14.78
N TRP A 93 -11.29 -4.33 -16.05
CA TRP A 93 -10.82 -3.06 -16.59
C TRP A 93 -11.54 -1.85 -15.98
N GLY A 94 -12.81 -2.03 -15.57
CA GLY A 94 -13.50 -1.02 -14.77
C GLY A 94 -12.86 -0.76 -13.41
N GLY A 95 -12.38 -1.81 -12.74
CA GLY A 95 -11.60 -1.70 -11.50
C GLY A 95 -10.23 -1.05 -11.74
N MET A 96 -9.52 -1.48 -12.78
CA MET A 96 -8.24 -0.89 -13.19
C MET A 96 -8.37 0.60 -13.50
N ALA A 97 -9.46 1.03 -14.13
CA ALA A 97 -9.72 2.44 -14.41
C ALA A 97 -9.84 3.28 -13.13
N MET A 98 -10.48 2.75 -12.07
CA MET A 98 -10.55 3.43 -10.77
C MET A 98 -9.17 3.54 -10.11
N LEU A 99 -8.41 2.44 -10.10
CA LEU A 99 -7.08 2.41 -9.49
C LEU A 99 -6.13 3.39 -10.20
N LEU A 100 -6.10 3.37 -11.54
CA LEU A 100 -5.31 4.32 -12.32
C LEU A 100 -5.80 5.76 -12.15
N SER A 101 -7.11 6.01 -12.08
CA SER A 101 -7.62 7.36 -11.82
C SER A 101 -7.17 7.88 -10.45
N GLN A 102 -7.20 7.04 -9.41
CA GLN A 102 -6.69 7.39 -8.08
C GLN A 102 -5.17 7.64 -8.10
N PHE A 103 -4.41 6.80 -8.80
CA PHE A 103 -2.98 7.02 -9.00
C PHE A 103 -2.68 8.32 -9.75
N ASP A 104 -3.44 8.63 -10.80
CA ASP A 104 -3.31 9.86 -11.58
C ASP A 104 -3.55 11.11 -10.72
N GLY A 105 -4.53 11.06 -9.81
CA GLY A 105 -4.76 12.14 -8.85
C GLY A 105 -3.61 12.34 -7.89
N LEU A 106 -3.04 11.24 -7.38
CA LEU A 106 -1.87 11.27 -6.50
C LEU A 106 -0.67 11.90 -7.23
N VAL A 107 -0.38 11.45 -8.46
CA VAL A 107 0.70 11.98 -9.31
C VAL A 107 0.45 13.46 -9.65
N TYR A 108 -0.77 13.81 -10.05
CA TYR A 108 -1.14 15.18 -10.38
C TYR A 108 -0.88 16.14 -9.22
N TYR A 109 -1.39 15.81 -8.03
CA TYR A 109 -1.18 16.66 -6.87
C TYR A 109 0.30 16.75 -6.51
N TYR A 110 1.00 15.60 -6.46
CA TYR A 110 2.40 15.56 -6.09
C TYR A 110 3.25 16.43 -7.02
N ASN A 111 3.07 16.28 -8.33
CA ASN A 111 3.84 17.06 -9.31
C ASN A 111 3.43 18.54 -9.37
N THR A 112 2.20 18.88 -8.98
CA THR A 112 1.74 20.28 -9.01
C THR A 112 2.20 21.07 -7.78
N PHE A 113 2.12 20.47 -6.59
CA PHE A 113 2.22 21.23 -5.33
C PHE A 113 3.47 20.92 -4.49
N VAL A 114 4.16 19.80 -4.72
CA VAL A 114 5.37 19.45 -3.96
C VAL A 114 6.56 20.29 -4.44
N PRO A 115 7.40 20.82 -3.52
CA PRO A 115 8.61 21.55 -3.89
C PRO A 115 9.52 20.76 -4.85
N ALA A 116 10.13 21.46 -5.80
CA ALA A 116 10.94 20.83 -6.85
C ALA A 116 12.08 19.93 -6.30
N ALA A 117 12.66 20.28 -5.14
CA ALA A 117 13.71 19.50 -4.49
C ALA A 117 13.26 18.15 -3.92
N GLN A 118 11.94 17.92 -3.79
CA GLN A 118 11.34 16.70 -3.22
C GLN A 118 10.40 16.01 -4.22
N ARG A 119 10.41 16.48 -5.47
CA ARG A 119 9.55 15.95 -6.53
C ARG A 119 10.04 14.55 -6.91
N LEU A 120 9.09 13.64 -7.03
CA LEU A 120 9.25 12.28 -7.50
C LEU A 120 8.55 12.24 -8.85
N ASP A 121 9.16 11.60 -9.86
CA ASP A 121 8.48 11.47 -11.13
C ASP A 121 7.34 10.43 -11.06
N GLU A 122 6.57 10.30 -12.13
CA GLU A 122 5.46 9.34 -12.20
C GLU A 122 5.95 7.90 -11.95
N ILE A 123 7.13 7.56 -12.46
CA ILE A 123 7.68 6.21 -12.36
C ILE A 123 8.19 5.95 -10.95
N ASP A 124 8.78 6.93 -10.27
CA ASP A 124 9.15 6.82 -8.84
C ASP A 124 7.91 6.57 -7.97
N LEU A 125 6.82 7.31 -8.22
CA LEU A 125 5.55 7.12 -7.50
C LEU A 125 4.88 5.79 -7.85
N TYR A 126 5.04 5.32 -9.09
CA TYR A 126 4.56 4.02 -9.53
C TYR A 126 5.35 2.89 -8.87
N MET A 127 6.67 2.99 -8.84
CA MET A 127 7.57 2.08 -8.15
C MET A 127 7.33 2.07 -6.63
N LEU A 128 7.01 3.21 -6.02
CA LEU A 128 6.57 3.30 -4.62
C LEU A 128 5.30 2.47 -4.37
N ASN A 129 4.35 2.47 -5.31
CA ASN A 129 3.17 1.60 -5.27
C ASN A 129 3.46 0.14 -5.64
N SER A 130 4.66 -0.16 -6.10
CA SER A 130 5.10 -1.51 -6.50
C SER A 130 6.21 -2.06 -5.62
N VAL A 131 6.50 -1.47 -4.45
CA VAL A 131 7.58 -1.93 -3.55
C VAL A 131 7.49 -3.40 -3.15
N GLY A 132 6.36 -4.06 -3.37
CA GLY A 132 6.27 -5.52 -3.25
C GLY A 132 6.71 -6.31 -4.45
N ASP A 133 6.37 -5.84 -5.64
CA ASP A 133 6.82 -6.46 -6.88
C ASP A 133 8.32 -6.18 -7.12
N LEU A 134 8.84 -5.06 -6.61
CA LEU A 134 10.27 -4.72 -6.71
C LEU A 134 11.18 -5.78 -6.05
N GLU A 135 10.70 -6.48 -5.01
CA GLU A 135 11.48 -7.54 -4.33
C GLU A 135 11.89 -8.67 -5.30
N ASP A 136 11.03 -8.96 -6.27
CA ASP A 136 11.25 -9.95 -7.32
C ASP A 136 11.90 -9.31 -8.56
N LEU A 137 11.42 -8.13 -8.97
CA LEU A 137 11.90 -7.44 -10.17
C LEU A 137 13.36 -7.00 -10.04
N ASP A 138 13.80 -6.62 -8.84
CA ASP A 138 15.18 -6.21 -8.62
C ASP A 138 16.17 -7.37 -8.81
N GLN A 139 15.72 -8.63 -8.68
CA GLN A 139 16.55 -9.80 -8.99
C GLN A 139 16.74 -9.97 -10.51
N GLN A 140 15.73 -9.56 -11.29
CA GLN A 140 15.76 -9.63 -12.75
C GLN A 140 16.46 -8.43 -13.38
N PHE A 141 16.41 -7.27 -12.72
CA PHE A 141 16.98 -6.00 -13.19
C PHE A 141 17.98 -5.41 -12.18
N PRO A 142 19.11 -6.10 -11.94
CA PRO A 142 19.99 -5.79 -10.81
C PRO A 142 20.67 -4.43 -10.99
N ASN A 143 20.38 -3.49 -10.09
CA ASN A 143 21.25 -2.37 -9.70
C ASN A 143 21.22 -2.16 -8.18
N LYS A 144 20.88 -3.21 -7.41
CA LYS A 144 21.02 -3.12 -5.96
C LYS A 144 22.48 -2.84 -5.64
N VAL A 145 22.73 -1.95 -4.69
CA VAL A 145 24.09 -1.70 -4.19
C VAL A 145 24.68 -3.04 -3.79
N ALA A 146 25.85 -3.38 -4.33
CA ALA A 146 26.67 -4.50 -3.84
C ALA A 146 27.11 -4.16 -2.40
N GLY A 147 26.22 -4.38 -1.43
CA GLY A 147 26.31 -3.71 -0.13
C GLY A 147 24.98 -3.43 0.59
N ALA A 148 23.81 -3.67 -0.02
CA ALA A 148 22.56 -3.85 0.75
C ALA A 148 22.63 -5.09 1.69
N ARG A 149 23.74 -5.83 1.63
CA ARG A 149 24.40 -6.47 2.79
C ARG A 149 25.53 -5.57 3.30
N PHE A 150 25.37 -5.01 4.49
CA PHE A 150 26.41 -4.37 5.30
C PHE A 150 27.22 -3.26 4.60
N VAL A 151 27.08 -2.03 5.10
CA VAL A 151 28.09 -0.97 4.95
C VAL A 151 29.44 -1.54 5.35
N GLY A 152 30.28 -1.83 4.36
CA GLY A 152 31.67 -2.18 4.56
C GLY A 152 32.39 -0.96 5.08
N ALA A 153 32.49 -0.82 6.41
CA ALA A 153 33.51 0.01 7.01
C ALA A 153 34.87 -0.35 6.37
N THR A 154 35.55 0.65 5.81
CA THR A 154 36.87 0.49 5.22
C THR A 154 37.81 -0.16 6.24
N ALA A 155 38.80 -0.92 5.77
CA ALA A 155 39.75 -1.62 6.64
C ALA A 155 40.46 -0.68 7.64
N ALA A 156 40.57 0.62 7.32
CA ALA A 156 41.08 1.65 8.20
C ALA A 156 40.11 2.00 9.35
N ALA A 157 38.81 2.14 9.08
CA ALA A 157 37.78 2.37 10.11
C ALA A 157 37.61 1.15 11.04
N ARG A 158 37.94 -0.06 10.55
CA ARG A 158 38.05 -1.29 11.37
C ARG A 158 39.21 -1.23 12.38
N ALA A 159 40.35 -0.64 12.03
CA ALA A 159 41.53 -0.65 12.90
C ALA A 159 41.38 0.28 14.14
N GLU A 160 40.69 1.41 13.97
CA GLU A 160 40.57 2.44 15.01
C GLU A 160 39.56 2.06 16.10
N LEU A 161 38.49 1.31 15.76
CA LEU A 161 37.49 0.84 16.72
C LEU A 161 37.96 -0.37 17.55
N HIS A 162 38.92 -1.16 17.03
CA HIS A 162 39.46 -2.33 17.72
C HIS A 162 40.44 -2.01 18.86
N ALA A 163 40.95 -0.77 18.95
CA ALA A 163 41.94 -0.39 19.95
C ALA A 163 41.33 -0.01 21.33
N SER A 164 40.03 0.30 21.42
CA SER A 164 39.48 1.00 22.60
C SER A 164 38.67 0.16 23.59
N THR A 165 38.45 -1.14 23.39
CA THR A 165 37.66 -1.93 24.36
C THR A 165 38.26 -3.29 24.69
N SER A 166 39.10 -3.28 25.73
CA SER A 166 39.65 -4.48 26.33
C SER A 166 38.60 -5.31 27.10
N ARG A 167 38.73 -6.63 26.97
CA ARG A 167 38.42 -7.70 27.95
C ARG A 167 36.96 -8.09 28.21
N ARG A 168 36.50 -9.08 27.42
CA ARG A 168 36.14 -10.47 27.83
C ARG A 168 35.83 -11.30 26.57
N PRO A 169 36.15 -12.61 26.52
CA PRO A 169 36.17 -13.36 25.28
C PRO A 169 34.74 -13.70 24.84
N ALA A 170 34.32 -13.01 23.78
CA ALA A 170 32.97 -13.05 23.22
C ALA A 170 32.89 -14.03 22.03
N THR A 171 33.44 -15.25 22.17
CA THR A 171 33.54 -16.18 21.04
C THR A 171 32.25 -16.92 20.70
N GLU A 172 31.20 -16.86 21.52
CA GLU A 172 29.94 -17.57 21.20
C GLU A 172 28.68 -16.71 21.21
N VAL A 173 28.71 -15.47 21.74
CA VAL A 173 27.46 -14.71 21.98
C VAL A 173 27.28 -13.48 21.08
N ARG A 174 28.27 -13.12 20.24
CA ARG A 174 28.21 -11.90 19.41
C ARG A 174 28.03 -12.09 17.90
N ALA A 175 27.95 -13.33 17.43
CA ALA A 175 27.70 -13.61 16.01
C ALA A 175 26.20 -13.60 15.64
N SER A 176 25.28 -13.85 16.58
CA SER A 176 23.86 -14.05 16.27
C SER A 176 23.00 -12.79 16.24
N LEU A 177 23.50 -11.64 16.71
CA LEU A 177 22.71 -10.40 16.83
C LEU A 177 22.99 -9.37 15.73
N LEU A 178 23.92 -9.67 14.83
CA LEU A 178 24.28 -8.80 13.69
C LEU A 178 24.24 -9.54 12.35
N ARG A 179 23.76 -10.78 12.34
CA ARG A 179 23.60 -11.55 11.11
C ARG A 179 22.24 -12.21 11.17
N ASP A 180 21.27 -11.64 10.45
CA ASP A 180 20.28 -12.51 9.84
C ASP A 180 21.01 -13.29 8.75
N ASP A 181 21.68 -14.38 9.14
CA ASP A 181 22.23 -15.41 8.26
C ASP A 181 21.07 -16.26 7.69
N MET A 182 19.92 -15.63 7.40
CA MET A 182 18.81 -16.27 6.71
C MET A 182 19.21 -16.42 5.23
N PRO A 183 19.33 -17.65 4.71
CA PRO A 183 19.61 -17.87 3.30
C PRO A 183 18.63 -17.06 2.44
N LEU A 184 19.06 -16.54 1.29
CA LEU A 184 18.18 -15.76 0.40
C LEU A 184 16.90 -16.54 0.00
N ARG A 185 16.98 -17.86 0.02
CA ARG A 185 15.86 -18.79 -0.22
C ARG A 185 14.85 -18.86 0.93
N ASP A 186 15.24 -18.39 2.12
CA ASP A 186 14.46 -18.33 3.35
C ASP A 186 13.98 -16.90 3.70
N LYS A 187 14.28 -15.89 2.87
CA LYS A 187 13.70 -14.52 2.97
C LYS A 187 12.18 -14.45 2.69
N MET A 188 11.47 -15.56 2.88
CA MET A 188 10.03 -15.71 2.68
C MET A 188 9.21 -15.51 3.97
N VAL A 189 9.79 -14.94 5.03
CA VAL A 189 9.05 -14.50 6.22
C VAL A 189 8.89 -13.00 6.22
N ASP A 190 8.22 -12.49 5.17
CA ASP A 190 7.78 -11.09 5.09
C ASP A 190 6.67 -10.79 6.11
N CYS A 191 5.93 -11.81 6.54
CA CYS A 191 4.76 -11.66 7.40
C CYS A 191 4.49 -12.95 8.20
N SER A 192 3.80 -12.82 9.33
CA SER A 192 3.17 -13.92 10.07
C SER A 192 1.69 -13.61 10.26
N ALA A 193 0.83 -14.61 10.14
CA ALA A 193 -0.62 -14.45 10.34
C ALA A 193 -1.17 -15.54 11.27
N LEU A 194 -2.22 -15.20 12.01
CA LEU A 194 -2.94 -16.13 12.87
C LEU A 194 -4.44 -15.96 12.66
N ILE A 195 -5.13 -17.06 12.36
CA ILE A 195 -6.58 -17.13 12.38
C ILE A 195 -6.95 -18.12 13.48
N ARG A 196 -7.71 -17.67 14.47
CA ARG A 196 -8.07 -18.47 15.64
C ARG A 196 -9.56 -18.37 15.93
N LEU A 197 -10.22 -19.53 15.96
CA LEU A 197 -11.57 -19.65 16.49
C LEU A 197 -11.53 -19.66 18.03
N LEU A 198 -12.47 -18.97 18.67
CA LEU A 198 -12.65 -19.10 20.11
C LEU A 198 -13.16 -20.52 20.45
N PRO A 199 -12.83 -21.06 21.65
CA PRO A 199 -13.19 -22.43 22.03
C PRO A 199 -14.70 -22.74 21.99
N ASP A 200 -15.53 -21.73 22.18
CA ASP A 200 -17.00 -21.78 22.15
C ASP A 200 -17.60 -21.43 20.79
N LEU A 201 -16.76 -21.23 19.76
CA LEU A 201 -17.14 -20.80 18.41
C LEU A 201 -17.90 -19.45 18.37
N SER A 202 -17.80 -18.62 19.41
CA SER A 202 -18.51 -17.33 19.44
C SER A 202 -17.91 -16.29 18.51
N ASP A 203 -16.61 -16.40 18.19
CA ASP A 203 -15.88 -15.41 17.40
C ASP A 203 -14.67 -16.01 16.65
N VAL A 204 -14.18 -15.26 15.67
CA VAL A 204 -12.98 -15.53 14.89
C VAL A 204 -12.00 -14.38 15.05
N LEU A 205 -10.85 -14.66 15.67
CA LEU A 205 -9.75 -13.72 15.78
C LEU A 205 -8.82 -13.85 14.58
N VAL A 206 -8.48 -12.71 13.97
CA VAL A 206 -7.54 -12.64 12.85
C VAL A 206 -6.44 -11.66 13.22
N GLY A 207 -5.18 -12.09 13.14
CA GLY A 207 -4.00 -11.29 13.42
C GLY A 207 -3.00 -11.38 12.27
N HIS A 208 -2.33 -10.28 11.98
CA HIS A 208 -1.30 -10.21 10.96
C HIS A 208 -0.16 -9.32 11.42
N THR A 209 1.08 -9.81 11.30
CA THR A 209 2.31 -9.12 11.69
C THR A 209 3.24 -9.07 10.50
N THR A 210 3.61 -7.87 10.07
CA THR A 210 4.56 -7.70 8.97
C THR A 210 5.97 -7.56 9.48
N TRP A 211 6.87 -8.26 8.81
CA TRP A 211 8.31 -8.23 8.99
C TRP A 211 8.87 -7.43 7.81
N ARG A 212 9.44 -6.26 8.11
CA ARG A 212 10.00 -5.34 7.11
C ARG A 212 11.29 -4.76 7.65
N MET A 213 12.11 -4.27 6.73
CA MET A 213 13.27 -3.48 7.10
C MET A 213 12.84 -2.20 7.80
N TYR A 214 13.64 -1.77 8.79
CA TYR A 214 13.33 -0.59 9.59
C TYR A 214 13.26 0.72 8.80
N TYR A 215 13.97 0.81 7.67
CA TYR A 215 13.87 1.99 6.79
C TYR A 215 12.47 2.13 6.14
N ALA A 216 11.67 1.06 6.09
CA ALA A 216 10.31 1.04 5.54
C ALA A 216 9.21 1.14 6.62
N MET A 217 9.54 1.64 7.82
CA MET A 217 8.61 1.75 8.97
C MET A 217 7.84 3.08 9.07
N LEU A 218 7.81 3.92 8.03
CA LEU A 218 6.82 5.02 8.00
C LEU A 218 5.45 4.43 7.68
N ARG A 219 4.55 4.41 8.68
CA ARG A 219 3.26 3.72 8.60
C ARG A 219 2.10 4.70 8.64
N VAL A 220 1.04 4.36 7.90
CA VAL A 220 -0.24 5.06 7.93
C VAL A 220 -1.34 4.02 7.96
N TYR A 221 -2.30 4.15 8.88
CA TYR A 221 -3.53 3.36 8.85
C TYR A 221 -4.56 4.11 8.01
N LYS A 222 -5.11 3.46 6.98
CA LYS A 222 -6.01 4.10 6.00
C LYS A 222 -7.41 3.52 6.14
N MET A 223 -8.40 4.39 6.00
CA MET A 223 -9.82 4.04 5.93
C MET A 223 -10.39 4.72 4.69
N TYR A 224 -10.82 3.93 3.72
CA TYR A 224 -11.44 4.41 2.50
C TYR A 224 -12.91 4.04 2.50
N GLN A 225 -13.75 5.03 2.19
CA GLN A 225 -15.12 4.77 1.77
C GLN A 225 -15.20 5.09 0.28
N MET A 226 -15.20 4.06 -0.56
CA MET A 226 -15.22 4.22 -2.00
C MET A 226 -16.66 4.17 -2.52
N PRO A 227 -17.26 5.31 -2.92
CA PRO A 227 -18.67 5.39 -3.29
C PRO A 227 -19.04 4.64 -4.58
N PHE A 228 -18.03 4.30 -5.38
CA PHE A 228 -18.14 3.49 -6.60
C PHE A 228 -17.99 1.98 -6.32
N THR A 229 -17.87 1.55 -5.07
CA THR A 229 -17.86 0.13 -4.69
C THR A 229 -18.99 -0.18 -3.71
N ASN A 230 -19.38 -1.44 -3.62
CA ASN A 230 -20.32 -1.89 -2.58
C ASN A 230 -19.62 -2.34 -1.30
N ALA A 231 -18.29 -2.18 -1.20
CA ALA A 231 -17.47 -2.70 -0.11
C ALA A 231 -17.61 -1.94 1.22
N GLY A 232 -18.41 -0.85 1.24
CA GLY A 232 -18.54 -0.02 2.43
C GLY A 232 -17.23 0.65 2.83
N TRP A 233 -16.91 0.61 4.11
CA TRP A 233 -15.64 1.11 4.64
C TRP A 233 -14.58 0.03 4.54
N VAL A 234 -13.48 0.32 3.85
CA VAL A 234 -12.31 -0.55 3.79
C VAL A 234 -11.21 0.08 4.62
N SER A 235 -10.67 -0.66 5.58
CA SER A 235 -9.60 -0.21 6.45
C SER A 235 -8.40 -1.15 6.36
N PHE A 236 -7.19 -0.59 6.32
CA PHE A 236 -5.99 -1.39 6.15
C PHE A 236 -4.74 -0.66 6.65
N SER A 237 -3.73 -1.43 7.06
CA SER A 237 -2.42 -0.87 7.37
C SER A 237 -1.63 -0.64 6.10
N SER A 238 -1.07 0.55 5.93
CA SER A 238 -0.35 0.99 4.75
C SER A 238 0.88 1.82 5.14
N SER A 239 1.46 2.47 4.15
CA SER A 239 2.54 3.42 4.24
C SER A 239 2.18 4.66 3.39
N PRO A 240 2.82 5.82 3.61
CA PRO A 240 2.57 7.02 2.82
C PRO A 240 2.70 6.76 1.31
N GLY A 241 1.71 7.19 0.52
CA GLY A 241 1.72 7.10 -0.95
C GLY A 241 1.35 5.74 -1.55
N LEU A 242 1.33 4.66 -0.76
CA LEU A 242 0.87 3.35 -1.21
C LEU A 242 -0.68 3.33 -1.20
N LEU A 243 -1.31 3.31 -2.36
CA LEU A 243 -2.79 3.28 -2.47
C LEU A 243 -3.43 1.97 -1.98
N HIS A 244 -2.61 1.01 -1.56
CA HIS A 244 -3.02 -0.29 -1.06
C HIS A 244 -2.26 -0.67 0.22
N SER A 245 -2.61 -1.82 0.80
CA SER A 245 -1.78 -2.45 1.81
C SER A 245 -0.67 -3.25 1.14
N LYS A 246 0.60 -2.93 1.41
CA LYS A 246 1.71 -3.87 1.14
C LYS A 246 1.67 -5.09 2.07
N VAL A 247 1.07 -4.89 3.24
CA VAL A 247 0.95 -5.86 4.33
C VAL A 247 -0.17 -6.88 4.10
N ARG A 248 -1.02 -6.71 3.08
CA ARG A 248 -2.18 -7.58 2.78
C ARG A 248 -3.07 -7.85 4.00
N ASN A 249 -3.30 -6.83 4.84
CA ASN A 249 -4.24 -6.87 5.96
C ASN A 249 -5.43 -5.93 5.72
N THR A 250 -6.32 -6.32 4.81
CA THR A 250 -7.51 -5.53 4.49
C THR A 250 -8.69 -5.99 5.34
N CYS A 251 -9.32 -5.06 6.03
CA CYS A 251 -10.58 -5.28 6.75
C CYS A 251 -11.69 -4.55 6.02
N GLU A 252 -12.69 -5.30 5.57
CA GLU A 252 -13.91 -4.77 4.97
C GLU A 252 -14.98 -4.69 6.06
N VAL A 253 -15.49 -3.48 6.32
CA VAL A 253 -16.60 -3.26 7.25
C VAL A 253 -17.85 -3.10 6.41
N GLU A 254 -18.59 -4.20 6.24
CA GLU A 254 -19.87 -4.19 5.56
C GLU A 254 -20.96 -3.66 6.52
N THR A 255 -21.40 -2.43 6.31
CA THR A 255 -22.58 -1.90 7.01
C THR A 255 -23.84 -2.49 6.37
N VAL A 256 -24.35 -3.59 6.92
CA VAL A 256 -25.66 -4.12 6.55
C VAL A 256 -26.74 -3.21 7.13
N GLN A 257 -27.31 -2.32 6.32
CA GLN A 257 -28.55 -1.63 6.67
C GLN A 257 -29.70 -2.65 6.63
N ALA A 258 -30.17 -3.08 7.80
CA ALA A 258 -31.41 -3.84 7.90
C ALA A 258 -32.60 -2.94 7.47
N PRO A 259 -33.62 -3.48 6.77
CA PRO A 259 -34.78 -2.71 6.37
C PRO A 259 -35.54 -2.20 7.61
N ALA A 260 -35.93 -0.93 7.57
CA ALA A 260 -36.63 -0.25 8.64
C ALA A 260 -37.98 -0.94 8.93
N VAL A 261 -38.07 -1.67 10.03
CA VAL A 261 -39.36 -2.03 10.65
C VAL A 261 -39.68 -0.92 11.66
N ALA A 262 -40.91 -0.43 11.56
CA ALA A 262 -41.43 0.74 12.26
C ALA A 262 -41.39 0.60 13.79
N SER A 263 -40.29 1.01 14.41
CA SER A 263 -40.22 1.39 15.82
C SER A 263 -38.82 1.91 16.17
N GLY A 264 -38.64 3.23 16.02
CA GLY A 264 -38.00 4.12 17.00
C GLY A 264 -36.61 3.86 17.61
N LEU A 265 -35.84 2.82 17.26
CA LEU A 265 -34.46 2.66 17.73
C LEU A 265 -33.54 2.17 16.61
N VAL A 266 -32.65 3.05 16.17
CA VAL A 266 -31.53 2.70 15.28
C VAL A 266 -30.42 2.10 16.15
N PHE A 267 -30.37 0.77 16.23
CA PHE A 267 -29.19 0.08 16.75
C PHE A 267 -28.21 -0.18 15.62
N THR A 268 -27.14 0.60 15.57
CA THR A 268 -26.00 0.37 14.68
C THR A 268 -25.19 -0.80 15.24
N CYS A 269 -25.43 -2.02 14.77
CA CYS A 269 -24.60 -3.18 15.10
C CYS A 269 -23.35 -3.16 14.19
N VAL A 270 -22.20 -2.77 14.74
CA VAL A 270 -20.90 -2.83 14.06
C VAL A 270 -20.45 -4.30 14.07
N ARG A 271 -20.56 -4.99 12.93
CA ARG A 271 -20.02 -6.34 12.76
C ARG A 271 -18.68 -6.27 12.02
N ALA A 272 -17.68 -6.96 12.58
CA ALA A 272 -16.28 -7.07 12.17
C ALA A 272 -15.42 -5.79 12.38
N CYS A 273 -14.79 -5.71 13.56
CA CYS A 273 -13.66 -4.83 13.82
C CYS A 273 -12.43 -5.72 14.03
N VAL A 274 -11.50 -5.76 13.06
CA VAL A 274 -10.21 -6.42 13.22
C VAL A 274 -9.15 -5.32 13.18
N CYS A 275 -8.67 -4.93 14.35
CA CYS A 275 -7.53 -4.03 14.50
C CYS A 275 -6.47 -4.71 15.37
N VAL A 276 -5.23 -4.66 14.90
CA VAL A 276 -4.05 -5.17 15.60
C VAL A 276 -3.91 -4.48 16.95
N CYS A 277 -3.79 -5.30 18.00
CA CYS A 277 -3.19 -5.03 19.31
C CYS A 277 -3.10 -3.55 19.74
N MET A 278 -4.25 -2.94 20.01
CA MET A 278 -4.38 -2.05 21.16
C MET A 278 -5.49 -2.63 22.02
N CYS A 279 -5.16 -2.91 23.28
CA CYS A 279 -6.06 -3.49 24.27
C CYS A 279 -7.18 -2.48 24.58
N ALA A 280 -8.21 -2.43 23.74
CA ALA A 280 -9.46 -1.73 24.02
C ALA A 280 -10.56 -2.79 24.12
N ARG A 281 -10.97 -3.10 25.35
CA ARG A 281 -12.17 -3.89 25.62
C ARG A 281 -13.34 -3.22 24.91
N ALA A 282 -13.90 -3.86 23.89
CA ALA A 282 -15.29 -3.62 23.52
C ALA A 282 -16.15 -4.15 24.68
N ARG A 283 -16.54 -3.28 25.62
CA ARG A 283 -17.65 -3.61 26.51
C ARG A 283 -18.91 -3.61 25.67
N ALA A 284 -19.59 -4.75 25.60
CA ALA A 284 -20.99 -4.77 25.28
C ALA A 284 -21.71 -3.82 26.26
N CYS A 285 -22.34 -2.76 25.76
CA CYS A 285 -23.28 -1.99 26.54
C CYS A 285 -24.50 -2.88 26.77
N ALA A 286 -24.58 -3.47 27.96
CA ALA A 286 -25.83 -3.97 28.50
C ALA A 286 -26.55 -2.79 29.16
N GLY A 287 -27.79 -2.53 28.74
CA GLY A 287 -28.65 -1.46 29.25
C GLY A 287 -29.30 -0.67 28.13
#